data_AF-A0A2H0CFP2-F1
#
_entry.id   AF-A0A2H0CFP2-F1
#
_cell.length_a   1.000
_cell.length_b   1.000
_cell.length_c   1.000
_cell.angle_alpha   90.00
_cell.angle_beta   90.00
_cell.angle_gamma   90.00
#
_symmetry.space_group_name_H-M   'P 1'
#
loop_
_entity.id
_entity.type
_entity.pdbx_description
1 polymer ?
#
loop_
_entity_poly.entity_id
_entity_poly.type
_entity_poly.pdbx_seq_one_letter_code
_entity_poly.pdbx_strand_id
1 'polypeptide(L)'
;MIALFSLLIIIVLSIIVVRIGSIALELTGISSEIASFQAQSAFSGVGFTTVESEAIVTHPVRRRIIRVLILLGSAGVTTAIATLVLAFVGQSGKSVITRGEVLLLGLLCIFLFARSKYIYNVMKIIITKALEKWTTLRIYDYEQLFGLGEGYAIAKIIVKKDNPCCEKSIRDLKPQLEEVLILAIYRRAGRKTQFIGAPNGDVILKVNDELICYAKEDAISKIFSHKAL
;
A
#
# COMPACT_ATOMS: atom_id res chain seq x y z
N MET A 1 9.61 -28.26 -26.88
CA MET A 1 8.50 -27.33 -27.10
C MET A 1 7.58 -27.21 -25.89
N ILE A 2 7.02 -28.30 -25.35
CA ILE A 2 6.12 -28.24 -24.17
C ILE A 2 6.77 -27.50 -22.99
N ALA A 3 7.96 -27.92 -22.54
CA ALA A 3 8.69 -27.24 -21.47
C ALA A 3 8.90 -25.74 -21.74
N LEU A 4 9.18 -25.35 -22.99
CA LEU A 4 9.36 -23.95 -23.34
C LEU A 4 8.07 -23.14 -23.22
N PHE A 5 6.93 -23.68 -23.69
CA PHE A 5 5.64 -23.04 -23.50
C PHE A 5 5.22 -23.00 -22.03
N SER A 6 5.49 -24.08 -21.28
CA SER A 6 5.29 -24.10 -19.83
C SER A 6 6.09 -23.00 -19.13
N LEU A 7 7.35 -22.78 -19.52
CA LEU A 7 8.16 -21.70 -18.98
C LEU A 7 7.54 -20.32 -19.24
N LEU A 8 7.11 -20.05 -20.48
CA LEU A 8 6.46 -18.78 -20.82
C LEU A 8 5.17 -18.57 -20.02
N ILE A 9 4.38 -19.64 -19.84
CA ILE A 9 3.15 -19.60 -19.01
C ILE A 9 3.49 -19.31 -17.55
N ILE A 10 4.52 -19.94 -16.99
CA ILE A 10 4.97 -19.69 -15.60
C ILE A 10 5.38 -18.22 -15.43
N ILE A 11 6.09 -17.64 -16.40
CA ILE A 11 6.49 -16.23 -16.35
C ILE A 11 5.26 -15.31 -16.40
N VAL A 12 4.32 -15.56 -17.31
CA VAL A 12 3.08 -14.78 -17.39
C VAL A 12 2.29 -14.88 -16.09
N LEU A 13 2.14 -16.09 -15.54
CA LEU A 13 1.44 -16.31 -14.27
C LEU A 13 2.14 -15.59 -13.12
N SER A 14 3.48 -15.61 -13.08
CA SER A 14 4.28 -14.89 -12.08
C SER A 14 4.01 -13.39 -12.11
N ILE A 15 3.96 -12.78 -13.31
CA ILE A 15 3.63 -11.37 -13.49
C ILE A 15 2.21 -11.07 -13.00
N ILE A 16 1.24 -11.95 -13.30
CA ILE A 16 -0.15 -11.80 -12.85
C ILE A 16 -0.23 -11.85 -11.32
N VAL A 17 0.44 -12.82 -10.68
CA VAL A 17 0.48 -12.95 -9.22
C VAL A 17 1.06 -11.69 -8.57
N VAL A 18 2.18 -11.18 -9.08
CA VAL A 18 2.79 -9.93 -8.57
C VAL A 18 1.84 -8.74 -8.71
N ARG A 19 1.16 -8.60 -9.86
CA ARG A 19 0.18 -7.54 -10.08
C ARG A 19 -1.02 -7.63 -9.14
N ILE A 20 -1.53 -8.85 -8.91
CA ILE A 20 -2.61 -9.07 -7.94
C ILE A 20 -2.13 -8.65 -6.54
N GLY A 21 -0.92 -9.05 -6.14
CA GLY A 21 -0.32 -8.64 -4.87
C GLY A 21 -0.19 -7.13 -4.73
N SER A 22 0.29 -6.45 -5.78
CA SER A 22 0.42 -4.99 -5.82
C SER A 22 -0.94 -4.31 -5.62
N ILE A 23 -1.97 -4.72 -6.36
CA ILE A 23 -3.30 -4.11 -6.26
C ILE A 23 -3.94 -4.44 -4.90
N ALA A 24 -3.78 -5.66 -4.41
CA ALA A 24 -4.28 -6.05 -3.10
C ALA A 24 -3.65 -5.20 -1.98
N LEU A 25 -2.36 -4.90 -2.08
CA LEU A 25 -1.66 -4.02 -1.16
C LEU A 25 -2.11 -2.56 -1.32
N GLU A 26 -2.23 -2.05 -2.55
CA GLU A 26 -2.73 -0.70 -2.84
C GLU A 26 -4.11 -0.48 -2.22
N LEU A 27 -5.00 -1.46 -2.36
CA LEU A 27 -6.33 -1.43 -1.73
C LEU A 27 -6.24 -1.30 -0.21
N THR A 28 -5.16 -1.74 0.45
CA THR A 28 -4.99 -1.52 1.90
C THR A 28 -4.56 -0.10 2.30
N GLY A 29 -4.49 0.85 1.35
CA GLY A 29 -4.12 2.25 1.60
C GLY A 29 -2.62 2.52 1.61
N ILE A 30 -1.84 1.81 0.78
CA ILE A 30 -0.46 2.22 0.47
C ILE A 30 -0.37 2.71 -0.97
N SER A 31 0.53 3.65 -1.25
CA SER A 31 0.69 4.19 -2.59
C SER A 31 1.01 3.10 -3.62
N SER A 32 0.51 3.26 -4.84
CA SER A 32 0.71 2.32 -5.95
C SER A 32 2.20 2.01 -6.20
N GLU A 33 3.08 3.02 -6.04
CA GLU A 33 4.53 2.86 -6.21
C GLU A 33 5.13 1.93 -5.14
N ILE A 34 4.80 2.18 -3.87
CA ILE A 34 5.25 1.33 -2.75
C ILE A 34 4.66 -0.08 -2.90
N ALA A 35 3.38 -0.20 -3.24
CA ALA A 35 2.69 -1.47 -3.40
C ALA A 35 3.32 -2.36 -4.49
N SER A 36 3.62 -1.77 -5.65
CA SER A 36 4.25 -2.47 -6.77
C SER A 36 5.66 -2.93 -6.41
N PHE A 37 6.47 -2.05 -5.82
CA PHE A 37 7.82 -2.39 -5.39
C PHE A 37 7.84 -3.50 -4.33
N GLN A 38 6.93 -3.43 -3.37
CA GLN A 38 6.87 -4.38 -2.26
C GLN A 38 6.32 -5.74 -2.70
N ALA A 39 5.33 -5.77 -3.60
CA ALA A 39 4.86 -7.01 -4.19
C ALA A 39 5.95 -7.70 -5.03
N GLN A 40 6.73 -6.94 -5.80
CA GLN A 40 7.87 -7.46 -6.56
C GLN A 40 8.97 -8.00 -5.65
N SER A 41 9.32 -7.25 -4.61
CA SER A 41 10.36 -7.64 -3.64
C SER A 41 9.96 -8.92 -2.90
N ALA A 42 8.72 -8.99 -2.41
CA ALA A 42 8.18 -10.16 -1.73
C ALA A 42 8.15 -11.40 -2.65
N PHE A 43 7.68 -11.26 -3.89
CA PHE A 43 7.68 -12.37 -4.85
C PHE A 43 9.09 -12.83 -5.21
N SER A 44 10.04 -11.90 -5.32
CA SER A 44 11.44 -12.24 -5.63
C SER A 44 12.19 -12.81 -4.42
N GLY A 45 11.60 -12.77 -3.21
CA GLY A 45 12.25 -13.18 -1.97
C GLY A 45 13.33 -12.20 -1.49
N VAL A 46 13.34 -10.97 -2.02
CA VAL A 46 14.29 -9.93 -1.63
C VAL A 46 13.63 -9.07 -0.55
N GLY A 47 14.35 -8.84 0.55
CA GLY A 47 13.91 -7.97 1.64
C GLY A 47 14.72 -6.69 1.68
N PHE A 48 14.06 -5.57 2.00
CA PHE A 48 14.70 -4.30 2.29
C PHE A 48 14.27 -3.83 3.67
N THR A 49 15.21 -3.31 4.45
CA THR A 49 14.91 -2.67 5.74
C THR A 49 14.59 -1.21 5.50
N THR A 50 13.32 -0.91 5.26
CA THR A 50 12.84 0.46 5.06
C THR A 50 11.60 0.74 5.91
N VAL A 51 11.33 2.01 6.19
CA VAL A 51 10.16 2.44 6.97
C VAL A 51 8.85 1.96 6.32
N GLU A 52 8.79 1.94 4.99
CA GLU A 52 7.67 1.42 4.22
C GLU A 52 7.48 -0.08 4.44
N SER A 53 8.58 -0.83 4.58
CA SER A 53 8.57 -2.27 4.82
C SER A 53 8.08 -2.60 6.25
N GLU A 54 8.40 -1.75 7.24
CA GLU A 54 7.86 -1.87 8.61
C GLU A 54 6.33 -1.64 8.66
N ALA A 55 5.84 -0.64 7.91
CA ALA A 55 4.41 -0.32 7.82
C ALA A 55 3.58 -1.46 7.19
N ILE A 56 4.20 -2.33 6.40
CA ILE A 56 3.59 -3.51 5.80
C ILE A 56 3.48 -4.66 6.81
N VAL A 57 4.54 -4.92 7.58
CA VAL A 57 4.57 -6.05 8.53
C VAL A 57 3.64 -5.83 9.73
N THR A 58 3.45 -4.56 10.10
CA THR A 58 2.58 -4.15 11.22
C THR A 58 1.10 -4.43 10.95
N HIS A 59 0.65 -4.34 9.69
CA HIS A 59 -0.74 -4.59 9.32
C HIS A 59 -1.02 -6.09 9.04
N PRO A 60 -1.95 -6.75 9.74
CA PRO A 60 -2.15 -8.20 9.64
C PRO A 60 -2.55 -8.68 8.24
N VAL A 61 -3.35 -7.89 7.49
CA VAL A 61 -3.76 -8.22 6.12
C VAL A 61 -2.60 -8.11 5.13
N ARG A 62 -1.82 -7.02 5.20
CA ARG A 62 -0.65 -6.80 4.33
C ARG A 62 0.37 -7.91 4.52
N ARG A 63 0.64 -8.26 5.79
CA ARG A 63 1.50 -9.40 6.15
C ARG A 63 1.01 -10.73 5.58
N ARG A 64 -0.30 -10.97 5.52
CA ARG A 64 -0.85 -12.19 4.89
C ARG A 64 -0.63 -12.19 3.37
N ILE A 65 -0.84 -11.05 2.69
CA ILE A 65 -0.58 -10.91 1.25
C ILE A 65 0.89 -11.21 0.95
N ILE A 66 1.81 -10.57 1.68
CA ILE A 66 3.26 -10.76 1.51
C ILE A 66 3.68 -12.21 1.72
N ARG A 67 3.16 -12.91 2.74
CA ARG A 67 3.46 -14.34 2.94
C ARG A 67 3.08 -15.20 1.76
N VAL A 68 1.91 -14.95 1.15
CA VAL A 68 1.45 -15.68 -0.03
C VAL A 68 2.35 -15.36 -1.23
N LEU A 69 2.74 -14.10 -1.42
CA LEU A 69 3.65 -13.72 -2.49
C LEU A 69 5.02 -14.39 -2.37
N ILE A 70 5.59 -14.46 -1.16
CA ILE A 70 6.88 -15.14 -0.90
C ILE A 70 6.77 -16.63 -1.22
N LEU A 71 5.69 -17.28 -0.77
CA LEU A 71 5.46 -18.71 -1.03
C LEU A 71 5.31 -19.00 -2.53
N LEU A 72 4.49 -18.22 -3.24
CA LEU A 72 4.28 -18.38 -4.68
C LEU A 72 5.54 -18.02 -5.48
N GLY A 73 6.29 -17.02 -5.02
CA GLY A 73 7.55 -16.59 -5.63
C GLY A 73 8.63 -17.67 -5.60
N SER A 74 8.91 -18.20 -4.41
CA SER A 74 9.89 -19.29 -4.25
C SER A 74 9.54 -20.54 -5.05
N ALA A 75 8.27 -20.96 -5.05
CA ALA A 75 7.79 -22.08 -5.86
C ALA A 75 7.88 -21.77 -7.37
N GLY A 76 7.49 -20.57 -7.78
CA GLY A 76 7.49 -20.11 -9.17
C GLY A 76 8.90 -20.06 -9.76
N VAL A 77 9.86 -19.46 -9.06
CA VAL A 77 11.26 -19.37 -9.49
C VAL A 77 11.87 -20.77 -9.63
N THR A 78 11.67 -21.63 -8.63
CA THR A 78 12.19 -23.01 -8.68
C THR A 78 11.62 -23.78 -9.88
N THR A 79 10.31 -23.66 -10.12
CA THR A 79 9.64 -24.33 -11.25
C THR A 79 10.11 -23.77 -12.59
N ALA A 80 10.31 -22.45 -12.70
CA ALA A 80 10.81 -21.80 -13.90
C ALA A 80 12.22 -22.27 -14.25
N ILE A 81 13.13 -22.34 -13.25
CA ILE A 81 14.50 -22.84 -13.46
C ILE A 81 14.49 -24.30 -13.92
N ALA A 82 13.74 -25.18 -13.24
CA ALA A 82 13.62 -26.58 -13.62
C ALA A 82 13.08 -26.74 -15.05
N THR A 83 12.06 -25.96 -15.41
CA THR A 83 11.44 -25.99 -16.72
C THR A 83 12.37 -25.46 -17.81
N LEU A 84 13.15 -24.41 -17.52
CA LEU A 84 14.16 -23.89 -18.43
C LEU A 84 15.24 -24.94 -18.73
N VAL A 85 15.74 -25.63 -17.70
CA VAL A 85 16.71 -26.72 -17.89
C VAL A 85 16.11 -27.83 -18.77
N LEU A 86 14.90 -28.29 -18.44
CA LEU A 86 14.19 -29.30 -19.23
C LEU A 86 13.91 -28.86 -20.69
N ALA A 87 13.80 -27.55 -20.93
CA ALA A 87 13.61 -27.02 -22.27
C ALA A 87 14.85 -27.14 -23.15
N PHE A 88 16.05 -27.36 -22.60
CA PHE A 88 17.30 -27.43 -23.37
C PHE A 88 18.09 -28.74 -23.20
N VAL A 89 17.84 -29.52 -22.15
CA VAL A 89 18.53 -30.82 -21.96
C VAL A 89 18.21 -31.79 -23.11
N GLY A 90 19.26 -32.47 -23.60
CA GLY A 90 19.17 -33.51 -24.63
C GLY A 90 18.78 -33.02 -26.02
N GLN A 91 18.92 -31.72 -26.30
CA GLN A 91 18.54 -31.13 -27.58
C GLN A 91 19.73 -30.99 -28.54
N SER A 92 19.51 -31.24 -29.83
CA SER A 92 20.50 -31.11 -30.90
C SER A 92 20.58 -29.68 -31.45
N GLY A 93 21.71 -29.27 -32.04
CA GLY A 93 22.00 -27.87 -32.40
C GLY A 93 20.89 -27.11 -33.14
N LYS A 94 20.28 -27.71 -34.18
CA LYS A 94 19.17 -27.07 -34.92
C LYS A 94 17.91 -26.87 -34.05
N SER A 95 17.66 -27.79 -33.12
CA SER A 95 16.54 -27.68 -32.18
C SER A 95 16.81 -26.68 -31.05
N VAL A 96 18.08 -26.47 -30.67
CA VAL A 96 18.48 -25.45 -29.70
C VAL A 96 18.28 -24.04 -30.27
N ILE A 97 18.67 -23.82 -31.53
CA ILE A 97 18.49 -22.52 -32.21
C ILE A 97 17.01 -22.14 -32.29
N THR A 98 16.18 -23.04 -32.81
CA THR A 98 14.73 -22.80 -32.92
C THR A 98 14.05 -22.59 -31.57
N ARG A 99 14.47 -23.31 -30.51
CA ARG A 99 13.98 -23.05 -29.14
C ARG A 99 14.45 -21.70 -28.62
N GLY A 100 15.69 -21.31 -28.88
CA GLY A 100 16.23 -20.00 -28.52
C GLY A 100 15.43 -18.87 -29.14
N GLU A 101 15.11 -18.97 -30.44
CA GLU A 101 14.29 -17.98 -31.16
C GLU A 101 12.88 -17.84 -30.55
N VAL A 102 12.20 -18.95 -30.29
CA VAL A 102 10.85 -18.94 -29.69
C VAL A 102 10.90 -18.36 -28.27
N LEU A 103 11.91 -18.71 -27.48
CA LEU A 103 12.07 -18.16 -26.12
C LEU A 103 12.28 -16.64 -26.17
N LEU A 104 13.15 -16.17 -27.07
CA LEU A 104 13.47 -14.75 -27.21
C LEU A 104 12.27 -13.94 -27.68
N LEU A 105 11.55 -14.41 -28.70
CA LEU A 105 10.28 -13.81 -29.16
C LEU A 105 9.24 -13.81 -28.04
N GLY A 106 9.07 -14.93 -27.34
CA GLY A 106 8.13 -15.06 -26.23
C GLY A 106 8.41 -14.07 -25.10
N LEU A 107 9.67 -13.97 -24.66
CA LEU A 107 10.10 -13.01 -23.64
C LEU A 107 9.90 -11.57 -24.09
N LEU A 108 10.19 -11.25 -25.35
CA LEU A 108 9.99 -9.92 -25.90
C LEU A 108 8.50 -9.53 -25.93
N CYS A 109 7.62 -10.45 -26.34
CA CYS A 109 6.18 -10.26 -26.27
C CYS A 109 5.70 -10.03 -24.84
N ILE A 110 6.17 -10.84 -23.88
CA ILE A 110 5.82 -10.69 -22.46
C ILE A 110 6.32 -9.35 -21.92
N PHE A 111 7.54 -8.93 -22.27
CA PHE A 111 8.10 -7.66 -21.83
C PHE A 111 7.28 -6.46 -22.32
N LEU A 112 6.90 -6.45 -23.60
CA LEU A 112 6.04 -5.42 -24.17
C LEU A 112 4.66 -5.40 -23.50
N PHE A 113 4.09 -6.58 -23.26
CA PHE A 113 2.82 -6.72 -22.54
C PHE A 113 2.92 -6.19 -21.10
N ALA A 114 3.99 -6.54 -20.39
CA ALA A 114 4.24 -6.12 -19.01
C ALA A 114 4.46 -4.61 -18.87
N ARG A 115 5.01 -3.95 -19.90
CA ARG A 115 5.25 -2.50 -19.89
C ARG A 115 4.04 -1.65 -20.31
N SER A 116 3.04 -2.25 -20.93
CA SER A 116 1.87 -1.52 -21.44
C SER A 116 0.99 -0.97 -20.31
N LYS A 117 0.83 0.36 -20.29
CA LYS A 117 -0.07 1.07 -19.35
C LYS A 117 -1.54 0.68 -19.55
N TYR A 118 -1.94 0.43 -20.80
CA TYR A 118 -3.32 0.01 -21.11
C TYR A 118 -3.65 -1.32 -20.44
N ILE A 119 -2.76 -2.29 -20.61
CA ILE A 119 -2.91 -3.63 -20.01
C ILE A 119 -2.91 -3.53 -18.48
N TYR A 120 -2.06 -2.67 -17.91
CA TYR A 120 -2.06 -2.42 -16.47
C TYR A 120 -3.43 -1.92 -15.97
N ASN A 121 -4.01 -0.91 -16.62
CA ASN A 121 -5.31 -0.36 -16.22
C ASN A 121 -6.45 -1.37 -16.35
N VAL A 122 -6.48 -2.14 -17.44
CA VAL A 122 -7.47 -3.21 -17.65
C VAL A 122 -7.34 -4.30 -16.58
N MET A 123 -6.11 -4.76 -16.32
CA MET A 123 -5.86 -5.73 -15.26
C MET A 123 -6.27 -5.19 -13.89
N LYS A 124 -6.00 -3.90 -13.60
CA LYS A 124 -6.43 -3.27 -12.35
C LYS A 124 -7.94 -3.37 -12.15
N ILE A 125 -8.72 -2.98 -13.15
CA ILE A 125 -10.19 -3.06 -13.09
C ILE A 125 -10.67 -4.49 -12.86
N ILE A 126 -10.12 -5.47 -13.58
CA ILE A 126 -10.51 -6.88 -13.47
C ILE A 126 -10.16 -7.43 -12.09
N ILE A 127 -8.93 -7.18 -11.62
CA ILE A 127 -8.42 -7.67 -10.34
C ILE A 127 -9.20 -7.04 -9.19
N THR A 128 -9.44 -5.73 -9.21
CA THR A 128 -10.24 -5.05 -8.18
C THR A 128 -11.64 -5.66 -8.09
N LYS A 129 -12.35 -5.81 -9.21
CA LYS A 129 -13.69 -6.44 -9.23
C LYS A 129 -13.68 -7.89 -8.73
N ALA A 130 -12.66 -8.66 -9.10
CA ALA A 130 -12.52 -10.05 -8.65
C ALA A 130 -12.26 -10.12 -7.14
N LEU A 131 -11.38 -9.27 -6.62
CA LEU A 131 -11.05 -9.20 -5.21
C LEU A 131 -12.25 -8.76 -4.36
N GLU A 132 -13.01 -7.76 -4.80
CA GLU A 132 -14.25 -7.32 -4.14
C GLU A 132 -15.31 -8.44 -4.08
N LYS A 133 -15.42 -9.24 -5.14
CA LYS A 133 -16.40 -10.32 -5.22
C LYS A 133 -15.99 -11.54 -4.36
N TRP A 134 -14.71 -11.88 -4.33
CA TRP A 134 -14.22 -13.12 -3.70
C TRP A 134 -13.68 -12.91 -2.29
N THR A 135 -13.41 -11.65 -1.92
CA THR A 135 -12.85 -11.33 -0.62
C THR A 135 -13.76 -10.33 0.08
N THR A 136 -14.20 -10.67 1.29
CA THR A 136 -14.64 -9.67 2.28
C THR A 136 -13.39 -8.95 2.79
N LEU A 137 -12.63 -8.33 1.90
CA LEU A 137 -11.72 -7.28 2.29
C LEU A 137 -12.63 -6.16 2.78
N ARG A 138 -13.00 -6.22 4.07
CA ARG A 138 -13.38 -5.04 4.87
C ARG A 138 -12.13 -4.16 4.96
N ILE A 139 -11.66 -3.70 3.82
CA ILE A 139 -10.82 -2.55 3.72
C ILE A 139 -11.85 -1.44 3.72
N TYR A 140 -12.06 -0.85 4.89
CA TYR A 140 -12.73 0.43 4.92
C TYR A 140 -11.87 1.35 4.05
N ASP A 141 -12.46 1.85 2.98
CA ASP A 141 -11.87 2.90 2.16
C ASP A 141 -11.88 4.17 3.02
N TYR A 142 -10.96 4.23 3.98
CA TYR A 142 -10.85 5.35 4.91
C TYR A 142 -10.60 6.63 4.11
N GLU A 143 -9.94 6.56 2.95
CA GLU A 143 -9.71 7.72 2.09
C GLU A 143 -11.01 8.26 1.48
N GLN A 144 -11.91 7.38 0.99
CA GLN A 144 -13.24 7.80 0.53
C GLN A 144 -14.17 8.23 1.68
N LEU A 145 -14.16 7.51 2.81
CA LEU A 145 -14.99 7.83 3.98
C LEU A 145 -14.61 9.17 4.61
N PHE A 146 -13.32 9.53 4.55
CA PHE A 146 -12.79 10.81 5.01
C PHE A 146 -12.52 11.78 3.85
N GLY A 147 -13.08 11.56 2.65
CA GLY A 147 -13.01 12.51 1.54
C GLY A 147 -11.60 13.03 1.22
N LEU A 148 -10.55 12.22 1.41
CA LEU A 148 -9.16 12.68 1.28
C LEU A 148 -8.85 13.11 -0.16
N GLY A 149 -9.51 12.50 -1.15
CA GLY A 149 -9.43 12.92 -2.55
C GLY A 149 -10.07 14.28 -2.85
N GLU A 150 -10.90 14.81 -1.94
CA GLU A 150 -11.59 16.11 -2.05
C GLU A 150 -10.86 17.22 -1.27
N GLY A 151 -9.59 16.99 -0.87
CA GLY A 151 -8.76 17.95 -0.16
C GLY A 151 -8.95 17.99 1.35
N TYR A 152 -9.64 17.01 1.93
CA TYR A 152 -9.67 16.78 3.38
C TYR A 152 -8.45 15.98 3.83
N ALA A 153 -8.00 16.19 5.06
CA ALA A 153 -6.86 15.51 5.64
C ALA A 153 -7.09 15.22 7.13
N ILE A 154 -6.51 14.12 7.60
CA ILE A 154 -6.38 13.84 9.03
C ILE A 154 -4.97 14.26 9.45
N ALA A 155 -4.86 15.30 10.27
CA ALA A 155 -3.59 15.78 10.79
C ALA A 155 -3.44 15.49 12.28
N LYS A 156 -2.22 15.14 12.69
CA LYS A 156 -1.82 15.12 14.09
C LYS A 156 -1.20 16.46 14.46
N ILE A 157 -1.66 17.04 15.55
CA ILE A 157 -1.24 18.38 15.97
C ILE A 157 -0.90 18.36 17.46
N ILE A 158 0.28 18.84 17.80
CA ILE A 158 0.71 18.94 19.20
C ILE A 158 0.41 20.35 19.70
N VAL A 159 -0.33 20.46 20.81
CA VAL A 159 -0.60 21.74 21.46
C VAL A 159 0.68 22.28 22.09
N LYS A 160 1.30 23.27 21.44
CA LYS A 160 2.46 24.00 21.97
C LYS A 160 1.99 25.11 22.91
N LYS A 161 2.87 25.57 23.80
CA LYS A 161 2.59 26.66 24.75
C LYS A 161 2.22 27.98 24.05
N ASP A 162 2.79 28.22 22.87
CA ASP A 162 2.56 29.44 22.07
C ASP A 162 1.34 29.32 21.14
N ASN A 163 0.62 28.19 21.17
CA ASN A 163 -0.53 27.96 20.32
C ASN A 163 -1.77 28.68 20.91
N PRO A 164 -2.55 29.45 20.11
CA PRO A 164 -3.78 30.10 20.56
C PRO A 164 -4.82 29.17 21.21
N CYS A 165 -4.71 27.86 20.96
CA CYS A 165 -5.57 26.80 21.50
C CYS A 165 -5.17 26.31 22.90
N CYS A 166 -4.05 26.75 23.45
CA CYS A 166 -3.57 26.30 24.76
C CYS A 166 -4.47 26.78 25.91
N GLU A 167 -4.76 25.90 26.87
CA GLU A 167 -5.57 26.14 28.08
C GLU A 167 -7.00 26.63 27.83
N LYS A 168 -7.51 26.46 26.61
CA LYS A 168 -8.89 26.78 26.25
C LYS A 168 -9.74 25.54 26.12
N SER A 169 -11.03 25.71 26.38
CA SER A 169 -12.05 24.69 26.15
C SER A 169 -12.33 24.53 24.65
N ILE A 170 -12.66 23.32 24.19
CA ILE A 170 -13.07 23.09 22.79
C ILE A 170 -14.28 23.96 22.43
N ARG A 171 -15.21 24.18 23.36
CA ARG A 171 -16.36 25.07 23.18
C ARG A 171 -15.94 26.50 22.84
N ASP A 172 -14.89 27.00 23.47
CA ASP A 172 -14.39 28.37 23.28
C ASP A 172 -13.60 28.51 21.97
N LEU A 173 -13.05 27.40 21.47
CA LEU A 173 -12.31 27.33 20.21
C LEU A 173 -13.20 27.07 18.99
N LYS A 174 -14.48 26.72 19.20
CA LYS A 174 -15.44 26.44 18.13
C LYS A 174 -15.53 27.53 17.05
N PRO A 175 -15.46 28.85 17.36
CA PRO A 175 -15.44 29.90 16.33
C PRO A 175 -14.16 29.94 15.48
N GLN A 176 -13.05 29.41 15.99
CA GLN A 176 -11.77 29.36 15.27
C GLN A 176 -11.58 28.03 14.52
N LEU A 177 -12.31 27.00 14.92
CA LEU A 177 -12.27 25.64 14.39
C LEU A 177 -13.43 25.35 13.41
N GLU A 178 -14.02 26.37 12.78
CA GLU A 178 -15.25 26.22 11.95
C GLU A 178 -15.15 25.10 10.90
N GLU A 179 -13.96 24.83 10.36
CA GLU A 179 -13.72 23.76 9.37
C GLU A 179 -12.89 22.58 9.92
N VAL A 180 -12.67 22.52 11.24
CA VAL A 180 -11.79 21.52 11.89
C VAL A 180 -12.54 20.69 12.92
N LEU A 181 -12.68 19.39 12.64
CA LEU A 181 -13.24 18.40 13.55
C LEU A 181 -12.14 17.74 14.36
N ILE A 182 -12.19 17.84 15.69
CA ILE A 182 -11.28 17.10 16.58
C ILE A 182 -11.87 15.70 16.79
N LEU A 183 -11.20 14.68 16.25
CA LEU A 183 -11.61 13.27 16.37
C LEU A 183 -11.19 12.67 17.71
N ALA A 184 -9.99 13.02 18.18
CA ALA A 184 -9.41 12.44 19.38
C ALA A 184 -8.31 13.33 19.99
N ILE A 185 -8.08 13.12 21.29
CA ILE A 185 -7.00 13.75 22.05
C ILE A 185 -6.21 12.66 22.77
N TYR A 186 -4.90 12.65 22.59
CA TYR A 186 -3.98 11.86 23.39
C TYR A 186 -3.26 12.78 24.38
N ARG A 187 -3.48 12.52 25.67
CA ARG A 187 -2.87 13.27 26.75
C ARG A 187 -1.86 12.41 27.49
N ARG A 188 -0.62 12.87 27.60
CA ARG A 188 0.39 12.19 28.42
C ARG A 188 0.26 12.61 29.88
N ALA A 189 -0.09 11.69 30.75
CA ALA A 189 -0.13 11.87 32.20
C ALA A 189 0.92 10.94 32.84
N GLY A 190 2.16 11.42 32.93
CA GLY A 190 3.29 10.63 33.42
C GLY A 190 3.64 9.46 32.48
N ARG A 191 3.57 8.22 32.98
CA ARG A 191 3.84 6.99 32.19
C ARG A 191 2.63 6.44 31.43
N LYS A 192 1.44 7.05 31.56
CA LYS A 192 0.22 6.61 30.87
C LYS A 192 -0.26 7.66 29.88
N THR A 193 -0.63 7.21 28.69
CA THR A 193 -1.31 8.05 27.68
C THR A 193 -2.81 7.85 27.83
N GLN A 194 -3.52 8.91 28.20
CA GLN A 194 -4.97 8.93 28.26
C GLN A 194 -5.52 9.24 26.85
N PHE A 195 -6.39 8.37 26.36
CA PHE A 195 -7.10 8.57 25.10
C PHE A 195 -8.49 9.13 25.38
N ILE A 196 -8.84 10.23 24.72
CA ILE A 196 -10.15 10.85 24.76
C ILE A 196 -10.68 10.84 23.32
N GLY A 197 -11.57 9.90 23.01
CA GLY A 197 -12.25 9.84 21.70
C GLY A 197 -13.50 10.72 21.69
N ALA A 198 -13.78 11.35 20.55
CA ALA A 198 -14.91 12.27 20.37
C ALA A 198 -15.04 13.27 21.55
N PRO A 199 -14.01 14.11 21.78
CA PRO A 199 -13.97 14.98 22.95
C PRO A 199 -15.14 15.96 22.95
N ASN A 200 -15.85 16.03 24.08
CA ASN A 200 -16.95 16.97 24.26
C ASN A 200 -16.43 18.41 24.39
N GLY A 201 -17.31 19.38 24.18
CA GLY A 201 -16.99 20.80 24.21
C GLY A 201 -16.38 21.31 25.52
N ASP A 202 -16.52 20.58 26.64
CA ASP A 202 -15.98 20.97 27.96
C ASP A 202 -14.52 20.53 28.19
N VAL A 203 -13.93 19.78 27.24
CA VAL A 203 -12.53 19.34 27.37
C VAL A 203 -11.60 20.54 27.18
N ILE A 204 -10.80 20.83 28.20
CA ILE A 204 -9.76 21.87 28.16
C ILE A 204 -8.48 21.27 27.57
N LEU A 205 -7.94 21.91 26.53
CA LEU A 205 -6.69 21.52 25.89
C LEU A 205 -5.48 21.93 26.75
N LYS A 206 -4.50 21.02 26.89
CA LYS A 206 -3.29 21.25 27.67
C LYS A 206 -2.05 21.22 26.77
N VAL A 207 -0.99 21.86 27.23
CA VAL A 207 0.33 21.78 26.59
C VAL A 207 0.74 20.31 26.44
N ASN A 208 1.25 19.95 25.26
CA ASN A 208 1.63 18.61 24.84
C ASN A 208 0.50 17.60 24.63
N ASP A 209 -0.76 18.04 24.60
CA ASP A 209 -1.83 17.20 24.05
C ASP A 209 -1.58 16.97 22.55
N GLU A 210 -1.71 15.71 22.10
CA GLU A 210 -1.72 15.37 20.68
C GLU A 210 -3.17 15.29 20.19
N LEU A 211 -3.58 16.23 19.36
CA LEU A 211 -4.89 16.30 18.74
C LEU A 211 -4.88 15.54 17.42
N ILE A 212 -5.91 14.76 17.16
CA ILE A 212 -6.21 14.20 15.84
C ILE A 212 -7.34 15.02 15.24
N CYS A 213 -7.02 15.78 14.19
CA CYS A 213 -7.93 16.72 13.55
C CYS A 213 -8.28 16.23 12.15
N TYR A 214 -9.53 16.47 11.73
CA TYR A 214 -10.04 16.20 10.40
C TYR A 214 -10.58 17.50 9.79
N ALA A 215 -9.99 17.95 8.69
CA ALA A 215 -10.29 19.25 8.07
C ALA A 215 -9.74 19.32 6.65
N LYS A 216 -10.09 20.37 5.89
CA LYS A 216 -9.38 20.69 4.65
C LYS A 216 -7.92 21.09 4.94
N GLU A 217 -6.99 20.72 4.07
CA GLU A 217 -5.56 21.03 4.24
C GLU A 217 -5.30 22.53 4.46
N ASP A 218 -6.03 23.38 3.74
CA ASP A 218 -5.95 24.84 3.84
C ASP A 218 -6.38 25.36 5.22
N ALA A 219 -7.32 24.68 5.90
CA ALA A 219 -7.80 25.08 7.22
C ALA A 219 -6.79 24.69 8.31
N ILE A 220 -6.13 23.54 8.16
CA ILE A 220 -5.12 23.05 9.11
C ILE A 220 -3.91 24.00 9.13
N SER A 221 -3.45 24.42 7.95
CA SER A 221 -2.31 25.34 7.83
C SER A 221 -2.59 26.73 8.40
N LYS A 222 -3.83 27.23 8.28
CA LYS A 222 -4.24 28.53 8.85
C LYS A 222 -4.21 28.54 10.37
N ILE A 223 -4.71 27.49 11.02
CA ILE A 223 -4.87 27.46 12.48
C ILE A 223 -3.58 27.06 13.19
N PHE A 224 -2.76 26.21 12.56
CA PHE A 224 -1.60 25.59 13.20
C PHE A 224 -0.27 25.97 12.54
N SER A 225 -0.22 27.16 11.94
CA SER A 225 0.97 27.76 11.31
C SER A 225 2.09 28.03 12.32
N HIS A 226 2.77 26.95 12.73
CA HIS A 226 4.22 26.91 12.98
C HIS A 226 4.71 25.45 12.93
N LYS A 227 5.02 25.03 11.69
CA LYS A 227 5.77 23.84 11.26
C LYS A 227 5.44 22.55 12.05
N ALA A 228 4.59 21.72 11.46
CA ALA A 228 4.70 20.28 11.59
C ALA A 228 5.77 19.81 10.58
N LEU A 229 6.94 19.43 11.11
CA LEU A 229 7.85 18.47 10.51
C LEU A 229 7.52 17.11 11.13
#